data_AF-A0A0F8YQ97-F1
#
_entry.id   AF-A0A0F8YQ97-F1
#
_cell.length_a   1.000
_cell.length_b   1.000
_cell.length_c   1.000
_cell.angle_alpha   90.00
_cell.angle_beta   90.00
_cell.angle_gamma   90.00
#
_symmetry.space_group_name_H-M   'P 1'
#
loop_
_entity.id
_entity.type
_entity.pdbx_description
1 polymer ?
#
loop_
_entity_poly.entity_id
_entity_poly.type
_entity_poly.pdbx_seq_one_letter_code
_entity_poly.pdbx_strand_id
1 'polypeptide(L)'
;MPSITLYGGANMIGGNKILLEDDDSRLFFDFGTTFKTRDLYFEEYLNPRPGAGVLDMLEMDLLPPLEGLYRPDLVPSGDVWERCRERPGYRELERVDGVLVSHAHVDHTGYISFLRLEIPILATAMTAFIAKAVQDSAG
;
A
#
# COMPACT_ATOMS: atom_id res chain seq x y z
N MET A 1 -10.74 -1.98 -22.07
CA MET A 1 -11.99 -1.99 -21.26
C MET A 1 -11.57 -1.69 -19.84
N PRO A 2 -12.12 -0.65 -19.21
CA PRO A 2 -11.68 -0.24 -17.89
C PRO A 2 -12.10 -1.27 -16.83
N SER A 3 -11.23 -1.53 -15.86
CA SER A 3 -11.48 -2.41 -14.72
C SER A 3 -11.14 -1.71 -13.41
N ILE A 4 -11.88 -2.06 -12.35
CA ILE A 4 -11.67 -1.54 -11.00
C ILE A 4 -11.48 -2.73 -10.06
N THR A 5 -10.35 -2.77 -9.37
CA THR A 5 -10.04 -3.79 -8.36
C THR A 5 -9.89 -3.13 -6.99
N LEU A 6 -10.62 -3.64 -6.00
CA LEU A 6 -10.59 -3.13 -4.62
C LEU A 6 -9.62 -3.98 -3.79
N TYR A 7 -8.42 -3.46 -3.55
CA TYR A 7 -7.42 -4.11 -2.69
C TYR A 7 -7.52 -3.70 -1.21
N GLY A 8 -8.28 -2.66 -0.91
CA GLY A 8 -8.51 -2.16 0.44
C GLY A 8 -9.62 -1.12 0.48
N GLY A 9 -10.18 -0.88 1.67
CA GLY A 9 -11.30 0.06 1.86
C GLY A 9 -12.70 -0.51 1.60
N ALA A 10 -12.80 -1.73 1.05
CA ALA A 10 -14.11 -2.37 0.87
C ALA A 10 -14.68 -2.86 2.22
N ASN A 11 -15.92 -2.49 2.54
CA ASN A 11 -16.63 -2.86 3.78
C ASN A 11 -15.89 -2.48 5.07
N MET A 12 -15.10 -1.40 5.04
CA MET A 12 -14.36 -0.88 6.18
C MET A 12 -14.15 0.64 6.07
N ILE A 13 -13.75 1.26 7.18
CA ILE A 13 -13.31 2.66 7.21
C ILE A 13 -11.79 2.66 7.05
N GLY A 14 -11.32 3.33 6.01
CA GLY A 14 -9.89 3.52 5.75
C GLY A 14 -9.18 2.35 5.06
N GLY A 15 -7.90 2.53 4.78
CA GLY A 15 -7.06 1.53 4.10
C GLY A 15 -7.28 1.49 2.60
N ASN A 16 -7.77 2.58 2.01
CA ASN A 16 -8.15 2.69 0.60
C ASN A 16 -6.96 2.36 -0.31
N LYS A 17 -7.18 1.38 -1.20
CA LYS A 17 -6.24 0.90 -2.22
C LYS A 17 -7.07 0.42 -3.40
N ILE A 18 -7.38 1.32 -4.32
CA ILE A 18 -8.25 1.00 -5.46
C ILE A 18 -7.42 1.08 -6.73
N LEU A 19 -7.31 -0.03 -7.45
CA LEU A 19 -6.60 -0.09 -8.72
C LEU A 19 -7.59 0.12 -9.86
N LEU A 20 -7.35 1.13 -10.68
CA LEU A 20 -8.00 1.35 -11.96
C LEU A 20 -7.05 0.96 -13.08
N GLU A 21 -7.51 0.13 -13.99
CA GLU A 21 -6.76 -0.26 -15.18
C GLU A 21 -7.59 0.03 -16.43
N ASP A 22 -6.98 0.68 -17.42
CA ASP A 22 -7.56 0.82 -18.75
C ASP A 22 -6.44 0.78 -19.80
N ASP A 23 -6.53 -0.18 -20.70
CA ASP A 23 -5.49 -0.54 -21.67
C ASP A 23 -4.10 -0.68 -21.00
N ASP A 24 -3.16 0.22 -21.31
CA ASP A 24 -1.82 0.21 -20.72
C ASP A 24 -1.72 1.05 -19.44
N SER A 25 -2.76 1.77 -19.04
CA SER A 25 -2.73 2.67 -17.88
C SER A 25 -3.14 1.95 -16.60
N ARG A 26 -2.37 2.15 -15.51
CA ARG A 26 -2.63 1.55 -14.19
C ARG A 26 -2.43 2.59 -13.11
N LEU A 27 -3.52 2.98 -12.45
CA LEU A 27 -3.51 4.01 -11.42
C LEU A 27 -4.09 3.47 -10.13
N PHE A 28 -3.42 3.77 -9.02
CA PHE A 28 -4.01 3.59 -7.71
C PHE A 28 -4.72 4.88 -7.26
N PHE A 29 -5.86 4.73 -6.61
CA PHE A 29 -6.45 5.77 -5.77
C PHE A 29 -6.16 5.43 -4.32
N ASP A 30 -5.38 6.31 -3.69
CA ASP A 30 -4.83 6.19 -2.35
C ASP A 30 -3.97 4.94 -2.12
N PHE A 31 -3.23 4.94 -1.02
CA PHE A 31 -2.50 3.77 -0.56
C PHE A 31 -2.34 3.82 0.96
N GLY A 32 -3.47 3.74 1.66
CA GLY A 32 -3.53 4.07 3.08
C GLY A 32 -3.43 2.90 4.06
N THR A 33 -3.32 3.23 5.34
CA THR A 33 -3.27 2.26 6.44
C THR A 33 -4.63 1.60 6.66
N THR A 34 -4.65 0.26 6.67
CA THR A 34 -5.85 -0.53 6.99
C THR A 34 -6.01 -0.70 8.50
N PHE A 35 -6.55 0.30 9.20
CA PHE A 35 -6.66 0.31 10.67
C PHE A 35 -7.37 -0.93 11.22
N LYS A 36 -8.55 -1.26 10.71
CA LYS A 36 -9.33 -2.42 11.15
C LYS A 36 -8.54 -3.74 11.13
N THR A 37 -7.73 -3.96 10.09
CA THR A 37 -6.89 -5.17 9.99
C THR A 37 -5.66 -5.04 10.88
N ARG A 38 -5.06 -3.86 10.96
CA ARG A 38 -3.89 -3.58 11.80
C ARG A 38 -4.22 -3.83 13.27
N ASP A 39 -5.37 -3.38 13.75
CA ASP A 39 -5.79 -3.49 15.15
C ASP A 39 -5.98 -4.95 15.60
N LEU A 40 -6.23 -5.88 14.68
CA LEU A 40 -6.31 -7.32 15.01
C LEU A 40 -4.97 -7.93 15.45
N TYR A 41 -3.85 -7.34 15.00
CA TYR A 41 -2.52 -7.97 15.11
C TYR A 41 -1.48 -7.06 15.78
N PHE A 42 -1.60 -5.73 15.63
CA PHE A 42 -0.58 -4.75 15.99
C PHE A 42 -1.17 -3.62 16.83
N GLU A 43 -1.68 -3.96 18.03
CA GLU A 43 -2.08 -3.00 19.05
C GLU A 43 -1.02 -2.85 20.15
N GLU A 44 -0.88 -1.60 20.61
CA GLU A 44 -0.14 -1.09 21.78
C GLU A 44 1.36 -1.48 21.89
N TYR A 45 1.69 -2.77 22.01
CA TYR A 45 3.04 -3.27 22.22
C TYR A 45 3.56 -4.17 21.08
N LEU A 46 2.68 -4.64 20.20
CA LEU A 46 3.07 -5.45 19.05
C LEU A 46 3.16 -4.57 17.79
N ASN A 47 4.35 -4.51 17.19
CA ASN A 47 4.57 -3.84 15.92
C ASN A 47 5.14 -4.83 14.90
N PRO A 48 4.96 -4.57 13.58
CA PRO A 48 5.69 -5.30 12.56
C PRO A 48 7.19 -5.31 12.88
N ARG A 49 7.85 -6.44 12.63
CA ARG A 49 9.25 -6.59 12.99
C ARG A 49 10.09 -5.60 12.18
N PRO A 50 10.94 -4.75 12.80
CA PRO A 50 11.70 -3.70 12.11
C PRO A 50 12.63 -4.16 10.98
N GLY A 51 12.86 -5.47 10.82
CA GLY A 51 13.65 -6.06 9.73
C GLY A 51 12.90 -7.03 8.81
N ALA A 52 11.58 -7.20 8.97
CA ALA A 52 10.79 -8.10 8.13
C ALA A 52 10.33 -7.45 6.81
N GLY A 53 10.49 -6.13 6.66
CA GLY A 53 10.12 -5.40 5.45
C GLY A 53 8.64 -5.56 5.12
N VAL A 54 8.32 -5.98 3.90
CA VAL A 54 6.92 -6.23 3.47
C VAL A 54 6.35 -7.56 3.97
N LEU A 55 7.14 -8.48 4.53
CA LEU A 55 6.67 -9.82 4.89
C LEU A 55 5.52 -9.80 5.88
N ASP A 56 5.68 -9.14 7.03
CA ASP A 56 4.62 -9.09 8.06
C ASP A 56 3.38 -8.34 7.55
N MET A 57 3.60 -7.34 6.69
CA MET A 57 2.53 -6.54 6.10
C MET A 57 1.71 -7.35 5.08
N LEU A 58 2.37 -8.20 4.29
CA LEU A 58 1.73 -9.12 3.38
C LEU A 58 1.04 -10.24 4.15
N GLU A 59 1.72 -10.89 5.10
CA GLU A 59 1.17 -12.02 5.88
C GLU A 59 -0.11 -11.65 6.62
N MET A 60 -0.19 -10.42 7.14
CA MET A 60 -1.34 -9.92 7.90
C MET A 60 -2.39 -9.19 7.04
N ASP A 61 -2.38 -9.35 5.72
CA ASP A 61 -3.33 -8.71 4.78
C ASP A 61 -3.37 -7.17 4.88
N LEU A 62 -2.29 -6.53 5.32
CA LEU A 62 -2.18 -5.06 5.39
C LEU A 62 -1.78 -4.46 4.04
N LEU A 63 -0.95 -5.19 3.30
CA LEU A 63 -0.57 -4.90 1.93
C LEU A 63 -1.16 -5.97 0.98
N PRO A 64 -1.68 -5.58 -0.19
CA PRO A 64 -2.14 -6.55 -1.17
C PRO A 64 -0.97 -7.37 -1.75
N PRO A 65 -1.18 -8.65 -2.14
CA PRO A 65 -0.14 -9.53 -2.68
C PRO A 65 0.23 -9.18 -4.13
N LEU A 66 0.77 -7.98 -4.34
CA LEU A 66 1.15 -7.44 -5.65
C LEU A 66 2.67 -7.48 -5.82
N GLU A 67 3.16 -8.53 -6.45
CA GLU A 67 4.58 -8.70 -6.74
C GLU A 67 5.03 -7.64 -7.76
N GLY A 68 6.18 -6.99 -7.51
CA GLY A 68 6.71 -5.92 -8.35
C GLY A 68 6.23 -4.50 -8.02
N LEU A 69 5.21 -4.34 -7.16
CA LEU A 69 4.69 -3.02 -6.74
C LEU A 69 5.54 -2.34 -5.66
N TYR A 70 6.14 -3.14 -4.78
CA TYR A 70 6.84 -2.66 -3.59
C TYR A 70 8.33 -2.46 -3.82
N ARG A 71 8.92 -1.60 -2.98
CA ARG A 71 10.36 -1.35 -2.92
C ARG A 71 11.16 -2.65 -2.79
N PRO A 72 12.11 -2.92 -3.71
CA PRO A 72 12.95 -4.11 -3.63
C PRO A 72 13.76 -4.19 -2.33
N ASP A 73 14.18 -3.06 -1.77
CA ASP A 73 14.95 -3.01 -0.52
C ASP A 73 14.12 -3.37 0.73
N LEU A 74 12.78 -3.39 0.63
CA LEU A 74 11.88 -3.85 1.68
C LEU A 74 11.45 -5.31 1.49
N VAL A 75 11.87 -5.98 0.42
CA VAL A 75 11.58 -7.40 0.19
C VAL A 75 12.67 -8.25 0.88
N PRO A 76 12.34 -9.06 1.90
CA PRO A 76 13.34 -9.81 2.64
C PRO A 76 13.96 -10.92 1.79
N SER A 77 15.18 -11.35 2.16
CA SER A 77 15.88 -12.48 1.55
C SER A 77 15.14 -13.78 1.84
N GLY A 78 14.31 -14.24 0.90
CA GLY A 78 13.49 -15.43 0.99
C GLY A 78 12.33 -15.35 -0.01
N ASP A 79 11.57 -16.43 -0.13
CA ASP A 79 10.49 -16.48 -1.11
C ASP A 79 9.14 -16.05 -0.51
N VAL A 80 9.04 -14.76 -0.17
CA VAL A 80 7.76 -14.16 0.25
C VAL A 80 6.70 -14.29 -0.85
N TRP A 81 7.15 -14.31 -2.10
CA TRP A 81 6.28 -14.36 -3.27
C TRP A 81 5.74 -15.76 -3.56
N GLU A 82 6.51 -16.83 -3.35
CA GLU A 82 6.01 -18.22 -3.36
C GLU A 82 4.78 -18.38 -2.48
N ARG A 83 4.82 -17.82 -1.26
CA ARG A 83 3.69 -17.85 -0.31
C ARG A 83 2.51 -17.01 -0.80
N CYS A 84 2.78 -15.95 -1.56
CA CYS A 84 1.74 -15.08 -2.10
C CYS A 84 1.07 -15.64 -3.36
N ARG A 85 1.77 -16.44 -4.17
CA ARG A 85 1.25 -16.96 -5.46
C ARG A 85 -0.06 -17.74 -5.32
N GLU A 86 -0.26 -18.40 -4.18
CA GLU A 86 -1.49 -19.16 -3.89
C GLU A 86 -2.60 -18.31 -3.25
N ARG A 87 -2.32 -17.05 -2.89
CA ARG A 87 -3.27 -16.19 -2.18
C ARG A 87 -4.28 -15.55 -3.13
N PRO A 88 -5.55 -15.40 -2.70
CA PRO A 88 -6.53 -14.63 -3.46
C PRO A 88 -6.05 -13.21 -3.74
N GLY A 89 -6.24 -12.75 -4.98
CA GLY A 89 -5.87 -11.40 -5.40
C GLY A 89 -4.39 -11.21 -5.72
N TYR A 90 -3.57 -12.27 -5.63
CA TYR A 90 -2.18 -12.22 -6.07
C TYR A 90 -2.06 -11.89 -7.55
N ARG A 91 -1.13 -10.97 -7.86
CA ARG A 91 -0.76 -10.60 -9.23
C ARG A 91 0.68 -10.14 -9.28
N GLU A 92 1.32 -10.38 -10.41
CA GLU A 92 2.54 -9.67 -10.80
C GLU A 92 2.10 -8.33 -11.43
N LEU A 93 2.54 -7.22 -10.83
CA LEU A 93 2.19 -5.85 -11.19
C LEU A 93 3.45 -4.99 -11.23
N GLU A 94 4.24 -5.16 -12.29
CA GLU A 94 5.54 -4.50 -12.43
C GLU A 94 5.46 -3.01 -12.76
N ARG A 95 4.33 -2.55 -13.30
CA ARG A 95 4.12 -1.16 -13.71
C ARG A 95 2.82 -0.60 -13.15
N VAL A 96 2.97 0.52 -12.45
CA VAL A 96 1.90 1.43 -12.02
C VAL A 96 2.32 2.83 -12.42
N ASP A 97 1.43 3.56 -13.08
CA ASP A 97 1.67 4.89 -13.62
C ASP A 97 1.63 6.00 -12.57
N GLY A 98 1.01 5.72 -11.43
CA GLY A 98 1.00 6.61 -10.29
C GLY A 98 -0.05 6.25 -9.25
N VAL A 99 0.03 6.97 -8.12
CA VAL A 99 -0.98 6.93 -7.07
C VAL A 99 -1.60 8.31 -6.95
N LEU A 100 -2.90 8.43 -7.18
CA LEU A 100 -3.66 9.63 -6.91
C LEU A 100 -4.08 9.64 -5.44
N VAL A 101 -3.60 10.61 -4.69
CA VAL A 101 -3.92 10.77 -3.27
C VAL A 101 -5.06 11.78 -3.13
N SER A 102 -6.18 11.33 -2.58
CA SER A 102 -7.37 12.15 -2.38
C SER A 102 -7.11 13.24 -1.34
N HIS A 103 -6.57 12.89 -0.17
CA HIS A 103 -6.24 13.80 0.93
C HIS A 103 -5.24 13.18 1.91
N ALA A 104 -4.76 13.98 2.86
CA ALA A 104 -3.55 13.66 3.63
C ALA A 104 -3.75 12.73 4.84
N HIS A 105 -4.96 12.23 5.10
CA HIS A 105 -5.17 11.33 6.23
C HIS A 105 -4.41 10.00 6.05
N VAL A 106 -4.02 9.39 7.16
CA VAL A 106 -3.15 8.20 7.19
C VAL A 106 -3.86 6.96 6.63
N ASP A 107 -5.19 6.88 6.71
CA ASP A 107 -5.99 5.85 6.04
C ASP A 107 -6.05 6.00 4.50
N HIS A 108 -5.43 7.04 3.95
CA HIS A 108 -5.23 7.27 2.52
C HIS A 108 -3.76 7.29 2.11
N THR A 109 -2.84 7.63 3.02
CA THR A 109 -1.41 7.84 2.70
C THR A 109 -0.44 6.90 3.41
N GLY A 110 -0.88 6.23 4.47
CA GLY A 110 0.01 5.62 5.46
C GLY A 110 0.88 4.47 4.97
N TYR A 111 0.56 3.83 3.84
CA TYR A 111 1.36 2.75 3.26
C TYR A 111 2.08 3.14 1.96
N ILE A 112 2.01 4.40 1.54
CA ILE A 112 2.71 4.89 0.33
C ILE A 112 4.21 4.58 0.39
N SER A 113 4.83 4.63 1.57
CA SER A 113 6.27 4.42 1.76
C SER A 113 6.77 3.01 1.40
N PHE A 114 5.87 2.04 1.23
CA PHE A 114 6.19 0.68 0.77
C PHE A 114 6.31 0.58 -0.76
N LEU A 115 5.70 1.51 -1.50
CA LEU A 115 5.69 1.51 -2.96
C LEU A 115 7.07 1.85 -3.52
N ARG A 116 7.40 1.27 -4.68
CA ARG A 116 8.61 1.61 -5.43
C ARG A 116 8.76 3.12 -5.60
N LEU A 117 9.98 3.62 -5.39
CA LEU A 117 10.27 5.06 -5.39
C LEU A 117 10.07 5.72 -6.75
N GLU A 118 10.07 4.92 -7.83
CA GLU A 118 9.83 5.42 -9.18
C GLU A 118 8.34 5.69 -9.48
N ILE A 119 7.41 5.17 -8.66
CA ILE A 119 5.97 5.38 -8.85
C ILE A 119 5.62 6.80 -8.41
N PRO A 120 5.10 7.66 -9.29
CA PRO A 120 4.80 9.03 -8.92
C PRO A 120 3.56 9.12 -8.01
N ILE A 121 3.65 9.95 -6.99
CA ILE A 121 2.54 10.27 -6.10
C ILE A 121 1.94 11.61 -6.54
N LEU A 122 0.69 11.56 -7.00
CA LEU A 122 -0.05 12.69 -7.55
C LEU A 122 -1.03 13.18 -6.48
N ALA A 123 -0.86 14.41 -6.02
CA ALA A 123 -1.69 15.00 -4.99
C ALA A 123 -1.85 16.50 -5.21
N THR A 124 -2.85 17.11 -4.56
CA THR A 124 -2.89 18.57 -4.47
C THR A 124 -1.70 19.09 -3.65
N ALA A 125 -1.27 20.33 -3.89
CA ALA A 125 -0.18 20.94 -3.13
C ALA A 125 -0.44 20.93 -1.61
N MET A 126 -1.70 21.16 -1.20
CA MET A 126 -2.10 21.12 0.20
C MET A 126 -1.99 19.71 0.78
N THR A 127 -2.49 18.69 0.07
CA THR A 127 -2.38 17.28 0.48
C THR A 127 -0.91 16.88 0.65
N ALA A 128 -0.07 17.21 -0.33
CA ALA A 128 1.36 16.90 -0.28
C ALA A 128 2.07 17.60 0.89
N PHE A 129 1.77 18.88 1.12
CA PHE A 129 2.33 19.64 2.24
C PHE A 129 1.96 19.04 3.59
N ILE A 130 0.67 18.73 3.82
CA ILE A 130 0.21 18.14 5.07
C ILE A 130 0.80 16.75 5.27
N ALA A 131 0.78 15.90 4.25
CA ALA A 131 1.34 14.55 4.33
C ALA A 131 2.84 14.59 4.69
N LYS A 132 3.59 15.53 4.09
CA LYS A 132 5.01 15.72 4.40
C LYS A 132 5.22 16.25 5.82
N ALA A 133 4.43 17.22 6.27
CA ALA A 133 4.51 17.74 7.63
C ALA A 133 4.19 16.67 8.68
N VAL A 134 3.20 15.81 8.43
CA VAL A 134 2.89 14.65 9.28
C VAL A 134 4.08 13.69 9.32
N GLN A 135 4.66 13.35 8.16
CA GLN A 135 5.84 12.49 8.09
C GLN A 135 7.06 13.07 8.85
N ASP A 136 7.30 14.37 8.74
CA ASP A 136 8.46 15.02 9.36
C ASP A 136 8.29 15.25 10.87
N SER A 137 7.05 15.21 11.37
CA SER A 137 6.71 15.41 12.78
C SER A 137 6.38 14.11 13.53
N ALA A 138 6.15 13.01 12.81
CA ALA A 138 6.04 11.67 13.38
C ALA A 138 7.43 11.16 13.77
N GLY A 139 7.88 11.56 14.97
CA GLY A 139 9.13 11.08 15.59
C GLY A 139 9.09 9.61 15.99
#